data_AF-A0A9N9P3C7-F1
#
_entry.id   AF-A0A9N9P3C7-F1
#
_cell.length_a   1.000
_cell.length_b   1.000
_cell.length_c   1.000
_cell.angle_alpha   90.00
_cell.angle_beta   90.00
_cell.angle_gamma   90.00
#
_symmetry.space_group_name_H-M   'P 1'
#
loop_
_entity.id
_entity.type
_entity.pdbx_description
1 polymer ?
#
loop_
_entity_poly.entity_id
_entity_poly.type
_entity_poly.pdbx_seq_one_letter_code
_entity_poly.pdbx_strand_id
1 'polypeptide(L)'
;DVAKVDEGFDNHDIPYDVLWLDIDHTDGKKYFTWNTYNFPDPEKMQKDLMVKGRKMVTIIDPHVKRDNNYYIYKEANDLDLFVKDSHGSSSWVDYTNPSAQEWWSK
;
A
#
# COMPACT_ATOMS: atom_id res chain seq x y z
N ASP A 1 9.29 -14.56 2.79
CA ASP A 1 10.31 -13.68 3.37
C ASP A 1 9.87 -13.14 4.74
N VAL A 2 8.77 -12.37 4.79
CA VAL A 2 8.15 -11.85 6.03
C VAL A 2 8.13 -12.85 7.19
N ALA A 3 7.58 -14.06 6.98
CA ALA A 3 7.51 -15.10 8.01
C ALA A 3 8.90 -15.53 8.52
N LYS A 4 9.91 -15.59 7.65
CA LYS A 4 11.28 -15.95 8.02
C LYS A 4 11.93 -14.87 8.89
N VAL A 5 11.68 -13.60 8.58
CA VAL A 5 12.15 -12.48 9.41
C VAL A 5 11.45 -12.51 10.77
N ASP A 6 10.13 -12.67 10.79
CA ASP A 6 9.30 -12.77 12.00
C ASP A 6 9.78 -13.90 12.93
N GLU A 7 9.94 -15.11 12.40
CA GLU A 7 10.51 -16.25 13.14
C GLU A 7 11.95 -16.01 13.57
N GLY A 8 12.73 -15.29 12.77
CA GLY A 8 14.11 -14.94 13.08
C GLY A 8 14.24 -14.14 14.37
N PHE A 9 13.35 -13.17 14.61
CA PHE A 9 13.33 -12.41 15.86
C PHE A 9 13.01 -13.29 17.07
N ASP A 10 12.03 -14.19 16.95
CA ASP A 10 11.65 -15.12 18.02
C ASP A 10 12.81 -16.08 18.35
N ASN A 11 13.46 -16.64 17.32
CA ASN A 11 14.54 -17.62 17.50
C ASN A 11 15.82 -17.04 18.13
N HIS A 12 15.99 -15.71 18.09
CA HIS A 12 17.16 -15.04 18.63
C HIS A 12 16.85 -14.22 19.89
N ASP A 13 15.64 -14.37 20.44
CA ASP A 13 15.17 -13.61 21.61
C ASP A 13 15.28 -12.07 21.43
N ILE A 14 15.05 -11.58 20.21
CA ILE A 14 15.08 -10.15 19.90
C ILE A 14 13.63 -9.62 19.79
N PRO A 15 13.22 -8.67 20.64
CA PRO A 15 11.86 -8.12 20.58
C PRO A 15 11.67 -7.17 19.39
N TYR A 16 10.49 -7.20 18.77
CA TYR A 16 10.04 -6.21 17.80
C TYR A 16 8.50 -6.17 17.72
N ASP A 17 7.96 -5.02 17.34
CA ASP A 17 6.51 -4.78 17.27
C ASP A 17 5.94 -4.74 15.85
N VAL A 18 6.70 -4.24 14.87
CA VAL A 18 6.18 -3.92 13.53
C VAL A 18 7.10 -4.40 12.41
N LEU A 19 6.53 -5.05 11.40
CA LEU A 19 7.18 -5.32 10.11
C LEU A 19 6.67 -4.36 9.03
N TRP A 20 7.58 -3.90 8.17
CA TRP A 20 7.29 -2.90 7.14
C TRP A 20 7.39 -3.53 5.76
N LEU A 21 6.46 -3.17 4.88
CA LEU A 21 6.46 -3.53 3.47
C LEU A 21 6.60 -2.28 2.61
N ASP A 22 7.73 -2.20 1.91
CA ASP A 22 8.02 -1.15 0.93
C ASP A 22 7.31 -1.43 -0.41
N ILE A 23 7.55 -0.62 -1.43
CA ILE A 23 6.76 -0.52 -2.68
C ILE A 23 6.54 -1.85 -3.42
N ASP A 24 7.43 -2.82 -3.27
CA ASP A 24 7.38 -4.10 -3.99
C ASP A 24 6.27 -5.04 -3.50
N HIS A 25 5.57 -4.71 -2.41
CA HIS A 25 4.35 -5.42 -2.02
C HIS A 25 3.17 -5.17 -2.96
N THR A 26 3.20 -4.07 -3.71
CA THR A 26 2.12 -3.67 -4.61
C THR A 26 2.16 -4.39 -5.96
N ASP A 27 1.02 -4.52 -6.62
CA ASP A 27 0.98 -4.97 -8.02
C ASP A 27 1.49 -3.85 -8.94
N GLY A 28 2.77 -3.92 -9.33
CA GLY A 28 3.36 -3.03 -10.33
C GLY A 28 3.36 -1.55 -9.93
N LYS A 29 3.54 -1.24 -8.63
CA LYS A 29 3.51 0.12 -8.04
C LYS A 29 2.11 0.76 -8.08
N LYS A 30 1.06 -0.06 -8.05
CA LYS A 30 -0.32 0.38 -7.84
C LYS A 30 -0.65 0.24 -6.36
N TYR A 31 -0.70 1.34 -5.61
CA TYR A 31 -1.08 1.32 -4.21
C TYR A 31 -2.48 0.71 -3.99
N PHE A 32 -2.80 0.32 -2.75
CA PHE A 32 -4.06 -0.39 -2.43
C PHE A 32 -4.26 -1.70 -3.20
N THR A 33 -3.17 -2.32 -3.65
CA THR A 33 -3.16 -3.64 -4.27
C THR A 33 -2.03 -4.47 -3.68
N TRP A 34 -2.07 -5.77 -3.94
CA TRP A 34 -1.03 -6.72 -3.55
C TRP A 34 -0.49 -7.43 -4.78
N ASN A 35 0.82 -7.58 -4.86
CA ASN A 35 1.44 -8.48 -5.83
C ASN A 35 1.10 -9.92 -5.44
N THR A 36 0.16 -10.54 -6.15
CA THR A 36 -0.36 -11.87 -5.82
C THR A 36 0.65 -13.00 -6.01
N TYR A 37 1.74 -12.76 -6.75
CA TYR A 37 2.81 -13.75 -6.90
C TYR A 37 3.68 -13.81 -5.63
N ASN A 38 4.07 -12.65 -5.09
CA ASN A 38 4.91 -12.56 -3.89
C ASN A 38 4.09 -12.61 -2.59
N PHE A 39 2.86 -12.10 -2.62
CA PHE A 39 1.93 -11.97 -1.51
C PHE A 39 0.56 -12.60 -1.88
N PRO A 40 0.49 -13.93 -2.06
CA PRO A 40 -0.73 -14.61 -2.49
C PRO A 40 -1.85 -14.58 -1.44
N ASP A 41 -1.51 -14.44 -0.16
CA ASP A 41 -2.46 -14.38 0.95
C ASP A 41 -2.03 -13.34 1.99
N PRO A 42 -2.21 -12.03 1.69
CA PRO A 42 -1.78 -10.96 2.56
C PRO A 42 -2.59 -10.89 3.86
N GLU A 43 -3.84 -11.37 3.86
CA GLU A 43 -4.68 -11.44 5.05
C GLU A 43 -4.14 -12.45 6.06
N LYS A 44 -3.80 -13.66 5.61
CA LYS A 44 -3.18 -14.66 6.46
C LYS A 44 -1.84 -14.18 6.99
N MET A 45 -0.98 -13.60 6.15
CA MET A 45 0.31 -13.07 6.57
C MET A 45 0.17 -12.04 7.71
N GLN A 46 -0.77 -11.11 7.59
CA GLN A 46 -1.04 -10.12 8.64
C GLN A 46 -1.60 -10.79 9.89
N LYS A 47 -2.51 -11.75 9.75
CA LYS A 47 -3.09 -12.50 10.87
C LYS A 47 -2.04 -13.26 11.67
N ASP A 48 -1.09 -13.90 10.99
CA ASP A 48 0.01 -14.64 11.61
C ASP A 48 0.91 -13.73 12.47
N LEU A 49 1.08 -12.46 12.09
CA LEU A 49 1.76 -11.46 12.92
C LEU A 49 0.88 -10.99 14.08
N MET A 50 -0.40 -10.72 13.81
CA MET A 50 -1.34 -10.20 14.82
C MET A 50 -1.54 -11.16 15.99
N VAL A 51 -1.54 -12.49 15.78
CA VAL A 51 -1.66 -13.47 16.87
C VAL A 51 -0.45 -13.44 17.82
N LYS A 52 0.69 -12.92 17.37
CA LYS A 52 1.89 -12.66 18.19
C LYS A 52 1.90 -11.26 18.81
N GLY A 53 0.83 -10.47 18.62
CA GLY A 53 0.76 -9.07 19.05
C GLY A 53 1.46 -8.07 18.11
N ARG A 54 2.07 -8.54 17.02
CA ARG A 54 2.81 -7.73 16.06
C ARG A 54 1.91 -7.06 15.03
N LYS A 55 2.43 -6.01 14.40
CA LYS A 55 1.73 -5.20 13.39
C LYS A 55 2.47 -5.21 12.06
N MET A 56 1.77 -4.81 11.02
CA MET A 56 2.32 -4.58 9.69
C MET A 56 2.03 -3.15 9.23
N VAL A 57 3.02 -2.52 8.61
CA VAL A 57 2.86 -1.22 7.94
C VAL A 57 3.17 -1.41 6.46
N THR A 58 2.27 -0.93 5.60
CA THR A 58 2.44 -0.91 4.15
C THR A 58 2.63 0.53 3.67
N ILE A 59 3.55 0.73 2.73
CA ILE A 59 3.75 2.04 2.12
C ILE A 59 2.59 2.41 1.18
N ILE A 60 2.13 3.65 1.26
CA ILE A 60 1.18 4.25 0.32
C ILE A 60 1.67 5.67 0.01
N ASP A 61 2.09 5.92 -1.23
CA ASP A 61 2.57 7.24 -1.65
C ASP A 61 1.47 8.05 -2.35
N PRO A 62 1.61 9.39 -2.44
CA PRO A 62 0.59 10.25 -3.04
C PRO A 62 0.50 10.17 -4.58
N HIS A 63 1.41 9.44 -5.23
CA HIS A 63 1.42 9.31 -6.68
C HIS A 63 0.62 8.09 -7.13
N VAL A 64 -0.18 8.26 -8.17
CA VAL A 64 -1.08 7.23 -8.70
C VAL A 64 -0.68 6.95 -10.14
N LYS A 65 -0.30 5.71 -10.42
CA LYS A 65 0.05 5.26 -11.78
C LYS A 65 -1.12 5.53 -12.72
N ARG A 66 -0.86 6.14 -13.88
CA ARG A 66 -1.86 6.36 -14.93
C ARG A 66 -2.18 5.05 -15.64
N ASP A 67 -3.32 4.44 -15.30
CA ASP A 67 -3.81 3.19 -15.88
C ASP A 67 -5.33 3.12 -15.73
N ASN A 68 -6.07 3.13 -16.85
CA ASN A 68 -7.54 3.10 -16.83
C ASN A 68 -8.12 1.79 -16.26
N ASN A 69 -7.33 0.73 -16.12
CA ASN A 69 -7.73 -0.51 -15.47
C ASN A 69 -7.42 -0.52 -13.96
N TYR A 70 -6.73 0.51 -13.44
CA TYR A 70 -6.46 0.67 -12.03
C TYR A 70 -7.54 1.56 -11.38
N TYR A 71 -8.34 0.95 -10.51
CA TYR A 71 -9.56 1.58 -9.97
C TYR A 71 -9.30 2.92 -9.27
N ILE A 72 -8.23 3.04 -8.48
CA ILE A 72 -7.87 4.30 -7.80
C ILE A 72 -7.58 5.41 -8.81
N TYR A 73 -6.83 5.10 -9.88
CA TYR A 73 -6.58 6.08 -10.94
C TYR A 73 -7.86 6.48 -11.64
N LYS A 74 -8.65 5.49 -12.05
CA LYS A 74 -9.89 5.71 -12.79
C LYS A 74 -10.86 6.59 -12.01
N GLU A 75 -11.10 6.26 -10.74
CA GLU A 75 -12.05 6.99 -9.89
C GLU A 75 -11.58 8.43 -9.62
N ALA A 76 -10.32 8.62 -9.20
CA ALA A 76 -9.77 9.95 -8.96
C ALA A 76 -9.75 10.82 -10.23
N ASN A 77 -9.52 10.21 -11.40
CA ASN A 77 -9.59 10.89 -12.69
C ASN A 77 -11.03 11.31 -13.04
N ASP A 78 -12.00 10.41 -12.88
CA ASP A 78 -13.42 10.68 -13.15
C ASP A 78 -14.00 11.77 -12.24
N LEU A 79 -13.43 11.92 -11.03
CA LEU A 79 -13.83 12.93 -10.02
C LEU A 79 -13.00 14.23 -10.07
N ASP A 80 -12.08 14.41 -11.02
CA ASP A 80 -11.17 15.57 -11.13
C ASP A 80 -10.39 15.86 -9.83
N LEU A 81 -9.87 14.80 -9.17
CA LEU A 81 -9.18 14.90 -7.86
C LEU A 81 -7.65 15.01 -7.96
N PHE A 82 -7.09 15.04 -9.17
CA PHE A 82 -5.65 15.15 -9.38
C PHE A 82 -5.19 16.61 -9.52
N VAL A 83 -3.95 16.85 -9.12
CA VAL A 83 -3.24 18.10 -9.47
C VAL A 83 -3.21 18.25 -11.00
N LYS A 84 -3.64 19.42 -11.46
CA LYS A 84 -3.74 19.77 -12.88
C LYS A 84 -2.36 19.99 -13.50
N ASP A 85 -2.29 19.83 -14.82
CA ASP A 85 -1.06 19.98 -15.62
C ASP A 85 0.08 19.01 -15.24
N SER A 86 -0.28 17.81 -14.77
CA SER A 86 0.71 16.77 -14.48
C SER A 86 1.25 16.13 -15.76
N HIS A 87 2.57 16.04 -15.89
CA HIS A 87 3.25 15.34 -16.97
C HIS A 87 3.81 13.98 -16.50
N GLY A 88 4.01 13.04 -17.42
CA GLY A 88 4.57 11.73 -17.13
C GLY A 88 3.54 10.61 -16.97
N SER A 89 3.97 9.50 -16.35
CA SER A 89 3.20 8.25 -16.23
C SER A 89 2.41 8.09 -14.92
N SER A 90 2.46 9.10 -14.04
CA SER A 90 1.72 9.16 -12.78
C SER A 90 0.99 10.49 -12.64
N SER A 91 -0.10 10.50 -11.88
CA SER A 91 -0.79 11.70 -11.40
C SER A 91 -0.65 11.80 -9.88
N TRP A 92 -0.75 13.00 -9.31
CA TRP A 92 -0.69 13.22 -7.86
C TRP A 92 -2.04 13.66 -7.35
N VAL A 93 -2.53 13.01 -6.28
CA VAL A 93 -3.77 13.40 -5.61
C VAL A 93 -3.61 14.82 -5.06
N ASP A 94 -4.58 15.69 -5.32
CA ASP A 94 -4.60 17.05 -4.79
C ASP A 94 -5.09 17.04 -3.33
N TYR A 95 -4.21 16.76 -2.39
CA TYR A 95 -4.54 16.78 -0.97
C TYR A 95 -4.88 18.17 -0.41
N THR A 96 -4.80 19.25 -1.21
CA THR A 96 -5.32 20.56 -0.80
C THR A 96 -6.83 20.68 -1.05
N ASN A 97 -7.39 19.83 -1.90
CA ASN A 97 -8.82 19.72 -2.17
C ASN A 97 -9.51 18.87 -1.08
N PRO A 98 -10.47 19.41 -0.30
CA PRO A 98 -11.20 18.65 0.72
C PRO A 98 -11.92 17.41 0.18
N SER A 99 -12.43 17.45 -1.05
CA SER A 99 -13.08 16.30 -1.68
C SER A 99 -12.09 15.16 -1.94
N ALA A 100 -10.82 15.48 -2.24
CA ALA A 100 -9.78 14.47 -2.41
C ALA A 100 -9.36 13.84 -1.06
N GLN A 101 -9.32 14.64 0.01
CA GLN A 101 -9.09 14.13 1.37
C GLN A 101 -10.22 13.19 1.81
N GLU A 102 -11.47 13.60 1.59
CA GLU A 102 -12.64 12.78 1.92
C GLU A 102 -12.64 11.47 1.13
N TRP A 103 -12.37 11.54 -0.17
CA TRP A 103 -12.24 10.36 -1.03
C TRP A 103 -11.13 9.42 -0.55
N TRP A 104 -9.95 9.95 -0.23
CA TRP A 104 -8.81 9.13 0.22
C TRP A 104 -9.01 8.45 1.58
N SER A 105 -9.84 9.04 2.44
CA SER A 105 -10.09 8.50 3.80
C SER A 105 -11.09 7.34 3.85
N LYS A 106 -11.79 7.07 2.74
CA LYS A 106 -12.81 6.02 2.62
C LYS A 106 -12.18 4.67 2.32
#